data_AF-A0A258C509-F1
#
_entry.id   AF-A0A258C509-F1
#
_cell.length_a   1.000
_cell.length_b   1.000
_cell.length_c   1.000
_cell.angle_alpha   90.00
_cell.angle_beta   90.00
_cell.angle_gamma   90.00
#
_symmetry.space_group_name_H-M   'P 1'
#
loop_
_entity.id
_entity.type
_entity.pdbx_description
1 polymer ?
#
loop_
_entity_poly.entity_id
_entity_poly.type
_entity_poly.pdbx_seq_one_letter_code
_entity_poly.pdbx_strand_id
1 'polypeptide(L)' 'DYLRAGHYRDTFAACQVWRQGRRVANVAVTAWQTNQAEPIATARCHFKVDEP' A
#
# COMPACT_ATOMS: atom_id res chain seq x y z
N ASP A 1 -6.78 -2.45 5.58
CA ASP A 1 -6.78 -2.99 6.95
C ASP A 1 -6.00 -2.07 7.87
N TYR A 2 -6.66 -1.55 8.92
CA TYR A 2 -5.97 -0.83 9.99
C TYR A 2 -5.51 -1.84 11.04
N LEU A 3 -4.23 -1.82 11.38
CA LEU A 3 -3.61 -2.81 12.27
C LEU A 3 -3.35 -2.20 13.66
N ARG A 4 -3.05 -0.90 13.71
CA ARG A 4 -2.69 -0.16 14.92
C ARG A 4 -3.17 1.29 14.80
N ALA A 5 -3.33 1.97 15.92
CA ALA A 5 -3.57 3.41 15.91
C ALA A 5 -2.33 4.15 15.38
N GLY A 6 -2.55 5.12 14.48
CA GLY A 6 -1.50 6.06 14.07
C GLY A 6 -1.29 7.14 15.12
N HIS A 7 -0.05 7.59 15.29
CA HIS A 7 0.27 8.76 16.10
C HIS A 7 0.29 10.03 15.25
N TYR A 8 0.23 11.21 15.89
CA TYR A 8 0.41 12.50 15.21
C TYR A 8 1.88 12.73 14.85
N ARG A 9 2.32 12.08 13.77
CA ARG A 9 3.65 12.15 13.17
C ARG A 9 3.58 11.69 11.71
N ASP A 10 4.67 11.86 10.98
CA ASP A 10 4.74 11.43 9.59
C ASP A 10 4.45 9.93 9.44
N THR A 11 3.74 9.62 8.35
CA THR A 11 3.42 8.25 7.96
C THR A 11 4.06 8.00 6.61
N PHE A 12 4.95 7.02 6.57
CA PHE A 12 5.60 6.53 5.37
C PHE A 12 4.76 5.41 4.76
N ALA A 13 4.88 5.25 3.45
CA ALA A 13 4.24 4.16 2.74
C ALA A 13 5.17 3.60 1.66
N ALA A 14 5.06 2.30 1.44
CA ALA A 14 5.67 1.60 0.31
C ALA A 14 4.59 0.80 -0.41
N CYS A 15 4.70 0.79 -1.74
CA CYS A 15 3.79 0.10 -2.62
C CYS A 15 4.55 -0.96 -3.42
N GLN A 16 3.96 -2.14 -3.54
CA GLN A 16 4.48 -3.22 -4.38
C GLN A 16 3.43 -3.63 -5.40
N VAL A 17 3.78 -3.54 -6.68
CA VAL A 17 2.96 -4.09 -7.76
C VAL A 17 3.17 -5.60 -7.78
N TRP A 18 2.17 -6.35 -7.33
CA TRP A 18 2.24 -7.82 -7.31
C TRP A 18 2.00 -8.42 -8.69
N ARG A 19 1.07 -7.83 -9.44
CA ARG A 19 0.72 -8.26 -10.79
C ARG A 19 0.35 -7.05 -11.62
N GLN A 20 0.97 -6.92 -12.79
CA GLN A 20 0.57 -5.95 -13.82
C GLN A 20 0.02 -6.71 -15.02
N GLY A 21 -1.30 -6.76 -15.15
CA GLY A 21 -1.98 -7.30 -16.32
C GLY A 21 -2.29 -6.23 -17.34
N ARG A 22 -2.82 -6.63 -18.50
CA ARG A 22 -3.15 -5.71 -19.61
C ARG A 22 -4.17 -4.62 -19.25
N ARG A 23 -5.10 -4.90 -18.33
CA ARG A 23 -6.18 -3.96 -17.95
C ARG A 23 -6.21 -3.61 -16.47
N VAL A 24 -5.53 -4.40 -15.63
CA VAL A 24 -5.58 -4.25 -14.17
C VAL A 24 -4.21 -4.49 -13.57
N ALA A 25 -3.78 -3.59 -12.69
CA ALA A 25 -2.63 -3.77 -11.82
C ALA A 25 -3.06 -3.98 -10.37
N ASN A 26 -2.52 -5.01 -9.72
CA ASN A 26 -2.72 -5.32 -8.32
C ASN A 26 -1.55 -4.78 -7.52
N VAL A 27 -1.84 -3.93 -6.54
CA VAL A 27 -0.83 -3.25 -5.72
C VAL A 27 -1.13 -3.52 -4.26
N ALA A 28 -0.12 -3.94 -3.50
CA ALA A 28 -0.16 -3.92 -2.06
C ALA A 28 0.50 -2.65 -1.54
N VAL A 29 -0.06 -2.08 -0.49
CA VAL A 29 0.46 -0.89 0.19
C VAL A 29 0.67 -1.21 1.66
N THR A 30 1.81 -0.83 2.19
CA THR A 30 2.14 -0.92 3.61
C THR A 30 2.45 0.48 4.13
N ALA A 31 1.79 0.90 5.20
CA ALA A 31 1.99 2.20 5.84
C ALA A 31 2.52 2.04 7.27
N TRP A 32 3.56 2.80 7.62
CA TRP A 32 4.21 2.76 8.93
C TRP A 32 4.68 4.17 9.35
N GLN A 33 5.10 4.33 10.61
CA GLN A 33 5.58 5.63 11.10
C GLN A 33 7.03 5.58 11.60
N THR A 34 7.42 4.50 12.29
CA THR A 34 8.79 4.38 12.86
C THR A 34 9.57 3.23 12.22
N ASN A 35 9.01 2.02 12.22
CA ASN A 35 9.63 0.84 11.61
C ASN A 35 8.68 0.20 10.60
N GLN A 36 9.17 -0.09 9.39
CA GLN A 36 8.38 -0.75 8.35
C GLN A 36 7.90 -2.16 8.76
N ALA A 37 8.62 -2.84 9.66
CA ALA A 37 8.20 -4.12 10.22
C ALA A 37 6.98 -4.00 11.17
N GLU A 38 6.64 -2.78 11.59
CA GLU A 38 5.52 -2.49 12.48
C GLU A 38 4.50 -1.55 11.80
N PRO A 39 3.80 -2.03 10.76
CA PRO A 39 2.86 -1.19 10.02
C PRO A 39 1.64 -0.83 10.87
N ILE A 40 1.11 0.37 10.63
CA ILE A 40 -0.15 0.84 11.23
C ILE A 40 -1.34 0.49 10.35
N ALA A 41 -1.13 0.33 9.04
CA ALA A 41 -2.15 -0.07 8.09
C ALA A 41 -1.54 -0.77 6.87
N THR A 42 -2.36 -1.60 6.23
CA THR A 42 -2.09 -2.17 4.90
C THR A 42 -3.29 -1.91 3.99
N ALA A 43 -3.06 -1.87 2.68
CA ALA A 43 -4.12 -1.79 1.69
C ALA A 43 -3.82 -2.68 0.49
N ARG A 44 -4.89 -3.05 -0.22
CA ARG A 44 -4.82 -3.72 -1.51
C ARG A 44 -5.60 -2.87 -2.49
N CYS A 45 -4.97 -2.52 -3.60
CA CYS A 45 -5.54 -1.64 -4.61
C CYS A 45 -5.55 -2.37 -5.96
N HIS A 46 -6.66 -2.26 -6.67
CA HIS A 46 -6.78 -2.70 -8.05
C HIS A 46 -6.92 -1.46 -8.92
N PHE A 47 -5.90 -1.18 -9.72
CA PHE A 47 -5.90 -0.04 -10.62
C PHE A 47 -6.27 -0.50 -12.03
N LYS A 48 -7.21 0.20 -12.66
CA LYS A 48 -7.44 0.08 -14.10
C LYS A 48 -6.21 0.65 -14.81
N VAL A 49 -5.66 -0.11 -15.74
CA VAL A 49 -4.55 0.31 -16.60
C VAL A 49 -5.13 0.43 -18.00
N ASP A 50 -4.93 1.59 -18.61
CA ASP A 50 -5.33 1.81 -20.00
C ASP A 50 -4.27 1.23 -20.94
N GLU A 51 -4.70 0.85 -22.14
CA GLU A 51 -3.76 0.33 -23.13
C GLU A 51 -2.80 1.43 -23.59
N PRO A 52 -1.52 1.09 -23.84
CA PRO A 52 -0.55 2.02 -24.41
C PRO A 52 -0.98 2.57 -25.77
#